data_AF-A0A356E0I9-F1
#
_entry.id   AF-A0A356E0I9-F1
#
_cell.length_a   1.000
_cell.length_b   1.000
_cell.length_c   1.000
_cell.angle_alpha   90.00
_cell.angle_beta   90.00
_cell.angle_gamma   90.00
#
_symmetry.space_group_name_H-M   'P 1'
#
loop_
_entity.id
_entity.type
_entity.pdbx_description
1 polymer ?
#
loop_
_entity_poly.entity_id
_entity_poly.type
_entity_poly.pdbx_seq_one_letter_code
_entity_poly.pdbx_strand_id
1 'polypeptide(L)'
;MKRYDFMHLSAHPVLWQQNMSVCIGMFDGLHRGHQAIIKRCVELAKVQDYQSMVITFNKNPKMLMKSQPYHSKLASDAQIEELLENIGVDHLVVIDFSADFSKLTAEEFLTLVCAFCQVKVMVVGEDFRCGAPASSAGPVQLQEYLSRLSPGAYVEIPPFVLNADGEITSSTMVRKKLLEGALEEVQSMLGRPY
;
A
#
# COMPACT_ATOMS: atom_id res chain seq x y z
N MET A 1 -6.68 13.10 -8.24
CA MET A 1 -6.86 12.33 -6.98
C MET A 1 -6.93 13.31 -5.80
N LYS A 2 -7.61 12.99 -4.68
CA LYS A 2 -7.55 13.81 -3.45
C LYS A 2 -6.52 13.24 -2.48
N ARG A 3 -5.69 14.09 -1.89
CA ARG A 3 -4.64 13.71 -0.94
C ARG A 3 -4.98 14.12 0.49
N TYR A 4 -4.68 13.26 1.45
CA TYR A 4 -4.91 13.46 2.88
C TYR A 4 -3.70 13.05 3.71
N ASP A 5 -3.56 13.70 4.87
CA ASP A 5 -2.69 13.23 5.95
C ASP A 5 -3.51 12.33 6.88
N PHE A 6 -2.99 11.13 7.16
CA PHE A 6 -3.66 10.15 8.03
C PHE A 6 -4.01 10.72 9.41
N MET A 7 -3.13 11.53 10.00
CA MET A 7 -3.32 12.09 11.34
C MET A 7 -4.43 13.15 11.38
N HIS A 8 -4.85 13.66 10.23
CA HIS A 8 -5.88 14.68 10.07
C HIS A 8 -7.12 14.15 9.32
N LEU A 9 -7.25 12.84 9.13
CA LEU A 9 -8.40 12.23 8.44
C LEU A 9 -9.74 12.54 9.11
N SER A 10 -9.77 12.71 10.44
CA SER A 10 -10.97 13.08 11.18
C SER A 10 -11.57 14.43 10.78
N ALA A 11 -10.80 15.30 10.13
CA ALA A 11 -11.29 16.57 9.59
C ALA A 11 -12.07 16.40 8.26
N HIS A 12 -12.16 15.18 7.71
CA HIS A 12 -12.74 14.88 6.40
C HIS A 12 -13.92 13.90 6.51
N PRO A 13 -15.06 14.32 7.08
CA PRO A 13 -16.21 13.43 7.34
C PRO A 13 -16.83 12.83 6.07
N VAL A 14 -16.53 13.37 4.90
CA VAL A 14 -16.95 12.81 3.60
C VAL A 14 -16.48 11.37 3.42
N LEU A 15 -15.32 11.00 3.97
CA LEU A 15 -14.77 9.65 3.86
C LEU A 15 -15.59 8.62 4.67
N TRP A 16 -16.29 9.06 5.72
CA TRP A 16 -17.13 8.18 6.56
C TRP A 16 -18.41 7.70 5.88
N GLN A 17 -18.82 8.39 4.81
CA GLN A 17 -20.07 8.10 4.10
C GLN A 17 -19.86 7.26 2.85
N GLN A 18 -18.61 6.98 2.49
CA GLN A 18 -18.25 6.32 1.25
C GLN A 18 -17.78 4.89 1.53
N ASN A 19 -18.35 3.95 0.79
CA ASN A 19 -17.81 2.59 0.72
C ASN A 19 -16.48 2.64 -0.03
N MET A 20 -15.48 1.95 0.53
CA MET A 20 -14.10 2.03 0.03
C MET A 20 -13.56 0.65 -0.34
N SER A 21 -12.87 0.57 -1.47
CA SER A 21 -11.79 -0.39 -1.67
C SER A 21 -10.49 0.29 -1.25
N VAL A 22 -9.76 -0.32 -0.31
CA VAL A 22 -8.53 0.24 0.26
C VAL A 22 -7.36 -0.67 -0.07
N CYS A 23 -6.24 -0.12 -0.53
CA CYS A 23 -4.98 -0.84 -0.57
C CYS A 23 -3.94 -0.15 0.29
N ILE A 24 -3.10 -0.94 0.96
CA ILE A 24 -2.13 -0.45 1.94
C ILE A 24 -0.75 -0.97 1.57
N GLY A 25 0.24 -0.08 1.55
CA GLY A 25 1.61 -0.48 1.23
C GLY A 25 2.60 0.68 1.20
N MET A 26 3.89 0.35 1.26
CA MET A 26 4.96 1.34 1.10
C MET A 26 5.02 1.87 -0.34
N PHE A 27 4.59 1.08 -1.32
CA PHE A 27 4.52 1.42 -2.75
C PHE A 27 5.77 2.08 -3.35
N ASP A 28 6.93 1.84 -2.75
CA ASP A 28 8.21 2.43 -3.12
C ASP A 28 8.57 2.09 -4.58
N GLY A 29 8.73 3.13 -5.40
CA GLY A 29 8.98 2.98 -6.83
C GLY A 29 7.81 2.47 -7.67
N LEU A 30 6.63 2.16 -7.11
CA LEU A 30 5.46 1.68 -7.86
C LEU A 30 5.82 0.68 -8.97
N HIS A 31 6.56 -0.37 -8.64
CA HIS A 31 6.87 -1.43 -9.60
C HIS A 31 5.61 -2.18 -10.03
N ARG A 32 5.69 -3.03 -11.05
CA ARG A 32 4.52 -3.74 -11.61
C ARG A 32 3.73 -4.53 -10.57
N GLY A 33 4.40 -5.14 -9.59
CA GLY A 33 3.74 -5.77 -8.43
C GLY A 33 2.84 -4.79 -7.65
N HIS A 34 3.34 -3.61 -7.28
CA HIS A 34 2.53 -2.57 -6.64
C HIS A 34 1.39 -2.09 -7.55
N GLN A 35 1.67 -1.87 -8.84
CA GLN A 35 0.66 -1.45 -9.80
C GLN A 35 -0.47 -2.47 -9.93
N ALA A 36 -0.17 -3.78 -9.88
CA ALA A 36 -1.18 -4.83 -9.92
C ALA A 36 -2.11 -4.76 -8.69
N ILE A 37 -1.56 -4.57 -7.50
CA ILE A 37 -2.34 -4.41 -6.26
C ILE A 37 -3.27 -3.20 -6.35
N ILE A 38 -2.73 -2.05 -6.77
CA ILE A 38 -3.50 -0.80 -6.83
C ILE A 38 -4.54 -0.84 -7.94
N LYS A 39 -4.21 -1.36 -9.12
CA LYS A 39 -5.17 -1.56 -10.21
C LYS A 39 -6.31 -2.46 -9.77
N ARG A 40 -6.02 -3.56 -9.06
CA ARG A 40 -7.07 -4.44 -8.52
C ARG A 40 -7.97 -3.73 -7.52
N CYS A 41 -7.41 -2.88 -6.67
CA CYS A 41 -8.18 -2.01 -5.76
C CYS A 41 -9.12 -1.07 -6.52
N VAL A 42 -8.61 -0.37 -7.55
CA VAL A 42 -9.42 0.51 -8.40
C VAL A 42 -10.50 -0.24 -9.18
N GLU A 43 -10.19 -1.43 -9.71
CA GLU A 43 -11.14 -2.29 -10.41
C GLU A 43 -12.29 -2.73 -9.50
N LEU A 44 -11.97 -3.21 -8.29
CA LEU A 44 -12.97 -3.64 -7.32
C LEU A 44 -13.83 -2.47 -6.84
N ALA A 45 -13.23 -1.29 -6.68
CA ALA A 45 -13.98 -0.08 -6.36
C ALA A 45 -15.01 0.23 -7.45
N LYS A 46 -14.60 0.25 -8.71
CA LYS A 46 -15.48 0.55 -9.86
C LYS A 46 -16.61 -0.47 -10.02
N VAL A 47 -16.29 -1.77 -9.92
CA VAL A 47 -17.30 -2.84 -10.10
C VAL A 47 -18.36 -2.82 -9.01
N GLN A 48 -18.02 -2.37 -7.80
CA GLN A 48 -18.91 -2.37 -6.64
C GLN A 48 -19.53 -1.00 -6.34
N ASP A 49 -19.31 0.00 -7.20
CA ASP A 49 -19.74 1.40 -6.99
C ASP A 49 -19.19 2.01 -5.69
N TYR A 50 -17.92 1.74 -5.40
CA TYR A 50 -17.16 2.28 -4.28
C TYR A 50 -16.12 3.28 -4.77
N GLN A 51 -15.48 3.98 -3.84
CA GLN A 51 -14.30 4.78 -4.12
C GLN A 51 -13.02 3.98 -3.80
N SER A 52 -11.93 4.30 -4.48
CA SER A 52 -10.61 3.67 -4.29
C SER A 52 -9.71 4.52 -3.39
N MET A 53 -9.02 3.87 -2.47
CA MET A 53 -8.09 4.54 -1.56
C MET A 53 -6.75 3.80 -1.49
N VAL A 54 -5.67 4.56 -1.66
CA VAL A 54 -4.30 4.10 -1.41
C VAL A 54 -3.84 4.69 -0.08
N ILE A 55 -3.44 3.84 0.85
CA ILE A 55 -2.79 4.23 2.09
C ILE A 55 -1.30 3.90 2.00
N THR A 56 -0.45 4.90 2.15
CA THR A 56 1.01 4.74 2.08
C THR A 56 1.73 5.48 3.20
N PHE A 57 3.06 5.36 3.25
CA PHE A 57 3.91 5.90 4.30
C PHE A 57 4.94 6.87 3.72
N ASN A 58 5.16 8.02 4.36
CA ASN A 58 6.15 8.99 3.90
C ASN A 58 7.60 8.51 4.12
N LYS A 59 7.82 7.64 5.10
CA LYS A 59 9.09 7.04 5.51
C LYS A 59 8.95 5.53 5.45
N ASN A 60 9.99 4.87 4.95
CA ASN A 60 9.99 3.41 4.95
C ASN A 60 10.11 2.88 6.39
N PRO A 61 9.16 2.05 6.88
CA PRO A 61 9.20 1.50 8.24
C PRO A 61 10.53 0.82 8.58
N LYS A 62 11.19 0.21 7.59
CA LYS A 62 12.50 -0.46 7.76
C LYS A 62 13.62 0.50 8.14
N MET A 63 13.52 1.80 7.80
CA MET A 63 14.51 2.81 8.19
C MET A 63 14.53 3.02 9.72
N LEU A 64 13.37 3.01 10.37
CA LEU A 64 13.28 3.15 11.83
C LEU A 64 13.70 1.87 12.55
N MET A 65 13.45 0.71 11.93
CA MET A 65 13.81 -0.60 12.50
C MET A 65 15.30 -0.94 12.38
N LYS A 66 16.14 -0.08 11.77
CA LYS A 66 17.59 -0.25 11.55
C LYS A 66 18.01 -1.62 10.98
N SER A 67 17.09 -2.33 10.32
CA SER A 67 17.28 -3.74 9.98
C SER A 67 18.04 -3.98 8.67
N GLN A 68 18.13 -2.97 7.81
CA GLN A 68 18.81 -3.04 6.50
C GLN A 68 19.33 -1.65 6.10
N PRO A 69 20.43 -1.56 5.33
CA PRO A 69 20.80 -0.32 4.65
C PRO A 69 19.70 0.03 3.64
N TYR A 70 18.85 0.99 3.99
CA TYR A 70 17.84 1.50 3.06
C TYR A 70 18.52 2.49 2.12
N HIS A 71 18.84 2.01 0.92
CA HIS A 71 19.22 2.85 -0.21
C HIS A 71 17.97 3.61 -0.68
N SER A 72 18.12 4.92 -0.93
CA SER A 72 17.14 5.94 -1.34
C SER A 72 15.81 5.46 -1.94
N LYS A 73 14.75 6.29 -1.81
CA LYS A 73 13.46 6.06 -2.47
C LYS A 73 13.67 5.79 -3.97
N LEU A 74 12.94 4.82 -4.52
CA LEU A 74 12.99 4.45 -5.95
C LEU A 74 12.19 5.42 -6.84
N ALA A 75 11.35 6.26 -6.24
CA ALA A 75 10.64 7.34 -6.89
C ALA A 75 10.40 8.46 -5.89
N SER A 76 10.34 9.70 -6.38
CA SER A 76 9.89 10.84 -5.58
C SER A 76 8.40 10.74 -5.26
N ASP A 77 7.96 11.42 -4.20
CA ASP A 77 6.54 11.43 -3.82
C ASP A 77 5.67 12.03 -4.95
N ALA A 78 6.19 13.02 -5.69
CA ALA A 78 5.51 13.59 -6.86
C ALA A 78 5.32 12.56 -8.00
N GLN A 79 6.34 11.74 -8.30
CA GLN A 79 6.22 10.66 -9.29
C GLN A 79 5.22 9.60 -8.83
N ILE A 80 5.22 9.26 -7.53
CA ILE A 80 4.23 8.33 -6.98
C ILE A 80 2.82 8.89 -7.16
N GLU A 81 2.59 10.15 -6.79
CA GLU A 81 1.29 10.81 -6.94
C GLU A 81 0.81 10.81 -8.40
N GLU A 82 1.65 11.21 -9.35
CA GLU A 82 1.32 11.19 -10.78
C GLU A 82 0.95 9.78 -11.28
N LEU A 83 1.69 8.76 -10.85
CA LEU A 83 1.41 7.37 -11.23
C LEU A 83 0.08 6.87 -10.64
N LEU A 84 -0.24 7.22 -9.40
CA LEU A 84 -1.51 6.87 -8.78
C LEU A 84 -2.69 7.56 -9.49
N GLU A 85 -2.52 8.83 -9.87
CA GLU A 85 -3.51 9.55 -10.68
C GLU A 85 -3.76 8.88 -12.02
N ASN A 86 -2.69 8.48 -12.72
CA ASN A 86 -2.78 7.77 -14.00
C ASN A 86 -3.44 6.38 -13.88
N ILE A 87 -3.30 5.70 -12.74
CA ILE A 87 -4.01 4.44 -12.47
C ILE A 87 -5.51 4.69 -12.20
N GLY A 88 -5.87 5.91 -11.80
CA GLY A 88 -7.26 6.31 -11.51
C GLY A 88 -7.65 6.09 -10.06
N VAL A 89 -6.73 6.35 -9.12
CA VAL A 89 -7.00 6.33 -7.68
C VAL A 89 -7.79 7.58 -7.28
N ASP A 90 -8.84 7.40 -6.47
CA ASP A 90 -9.69 8.51 -6.01
C ASP A 90 -9.06 9.25 -4.83
N HIS A 91 -8.53 8.50 -3.87
CA HIS A 91 -7.98 9.02 -2.62
C HIS A 91 -6.58 8.47 -2.30
N LEU A 92 -5.64 9.35 -1.98
CA LEU A 92 -4.35 9.01 -1.40
C LEU A 92 -4.29 9.49 0.05
N VAL A 93 -3.94 8.58 0.94
CA VAL A 93 -3.69 8.87 2.35
C VAL A 93 -2.24 8.58 2.66
N VAL A 94 -1.52 9.57 3.18
CA VAL A 94 -0.12 9.42 3.58
C VAL A 94 -0.03 9.40 5.10
N ILE A 95 0.56 8.34 5.64
CA ILE A 95 0.87 8.19 7.05
C ILE A 95 2.28 8.74 7.29
N ASP A 96 2.41 9.67 8.25
CA ASP A 96 3.71 10.01 8.81
C ASP A 96 4.17 8.89 9.76
N PHE A 97 5.06 8.03 9.28
CA PHE A 97 5.50 6.87 10.06
C PHE A 97 6.42 7.34 11.19
N SER A 98 5.85 7.45 12.40
CA SER A 98 6.53 7.89 13.62
C SER A 98 6.91 6.69 14.51
N ALA A 99 7.76 6.94 15.52
CA ALA A 99 8.11 5.91 16.50
C ALA A 99 6.88 5.41 17.28
N ASP A 100 5.92 6.28 17.58
CA ASP A 100 4.68 5.88 18.24
C ASP A 100 3.76 5.08 17.32
N PHE A 101 3.66 5.48 16.05
CA PHE A 101 2.92 4.70 15.05
C PHE A 101 3.50 3.28 14.89
N SER A 102 4.82 3.13 14.98
CA SER A 102 5.48 1.82 14.87
C SER A 102 5.15 0.83 16.01
N LYS A 103 4.56 1.31 17.12
CA LYS A 103 4.16 0.49 18.27
C LYS A 103 2.75 -0.07 18.14
N LEU A 104 1.94 0.44 17.22
CA LEU A 104 0.57 -0.04 17.03
C LEU A 104 0.57 -1.53 16.67
N THR A 105 -0.31 -2.29 17.29
CA THR A 105 -0.65 -3.64 16.83
C THR A 105 -1.35 -3.57 15.47
N ALA A 106 -1.38 -4.68 14.74
CA ALA A 106 -2.12 -4.74 13.49
C ALA A 106 -3.62 -4.46 13.67
N GLU A 107 -4.22 -4.94 14.77
CA GLU A 107 -5.63 -4.70 15.08
C GLU A 107 -5.92 -3.23 15.39
N GLU A 108 -5.06 -2.55 16.17
CA GLU A 108 -5.19 -1.12 16.43
C GLU A 108 -5.06 -0.31 15.13
N PHE A 109 -4.09 -0.67 14.28
CA PHE A 109 -3.92 -0.03 12.97
C PHE A 109 -5.17 -0.20 12.10
N LEU A 110 -5.71 -1.42 11.99
CA LEU A 110 -6.94 -1.67 11.22
C LEU A 110 -8.16 -0.98 11.81
N THR A 111 -8.24 -0.89 13.14
CA THR A 111 -9.31 -0.16 13.84
C THR A 111 -9.28 1.31 13.45
N LEU A 112 -8.09 1.94 13.39
CA LEU A 112 -7.95 3.32 12.92
C LEU A 112 -8.40 3.46 11.47
N VAL A 113 -7.95 2.58 10.57
CA VAL A 113 -8.34 2.63 9.15
C VAL A 113 -9.86 2.52 8.97
N CYS A 114 -10.50 1.57 9.67
CA CYS A 114 -11.96 1.37 9.61
C CYS A 114 -12.76 2.47 10.31
N ALA A 115 -12.15 3.21 11.26
CA ALA A 115 -12.79 4.36 11.89
C ALA A 115 -12.87 5.58 10.93
N PHE A 116 -12.00 5.66 9.93
CA PHE A 116 -11.95 6.80 9.01
C PHE A 116 -12.68 6.59 7.68
N CYS A 117 -13.09 5.38 7.35
CA CYS A 117 -13.87 5.10 6.15
C CYS A 117 -14.58 3.75 6.23
N GLN A 118 -15.62 3.55 5.40
CA GLN A 118 -16.31 2.27 5.34
C GLN A 118 -15.56 1.31 4.43
N VAL A 119 -14.53 0.67 4.97
CA VAL A 119 -13.76 -0.36 4.25
C VAL A 119 -14.68 -1.53 3.89
N LYS A 120 -14.86 -1.78 2.60
CA LYS A 120 -15.60 -2.95 2.09
C LYS A 120 -14.67 -3.99 1.47
N VAL A 121 -13.55 -3.55 0.92
CA VAL A 121 -12.52 -4.43 0.39
C VAL A 121 -11.16 -3.89 0.80
N MET A 122 -10.28 -4.77 1.29
CA MET A 122 -8.88 -4.44 1.54
C MET A 122 -7.99 -5.24 0.59
N VAL A 123 -7.27 -4.58 -0.30
CA VAL A 123 -6.38 -5.23 -1.28
C VAL A 123 -4.93 -5.10 -0.82
N VAL A 124 -4.28 -6.21 -0.53
CA VAL A 124 -2.89 -6.24 -0.04
C VAL A 124 -2.10 -7.35 -0.72
N GLY A 125 -0.77 -7.21 -0.79
CA GLY A 125 0.09 -8.28 -1.29
C GLY A 125 0.17 -9.46 -0.30
N GLU A 126 0.53 -10.64 -0.79
CA GLU A 126 0.69 -11.85 0.04
C GLU A 126 1.79 -11.70 1.10
N ASP A 127 2.84 -10.95 0.78
CA ASP A 127 3.95 -10.60 1.67
C ASP A 127 3.66 -9.37 2.56
N PHE A 128 2.46 -8.77 2.45
CA PHE A 128 2.09 -7.61 3.26
C PHE A 128 2.08 -7.98 4.75
N ARG A 129 2.70 -7.13 5.57
CA ARG A 129 2.65 -7.23 7.02
C ARG A 129 2.45 -5.83 7.60
N CYS A 130 1.64 -5.74 8.65
CA CYS A 130 1.48 -4.52 9.44
C CYS A 130 1.43 -4.82 10.95
N GLY A 131 1.55 -3.78 11.77
CA GLY A 131 1.65 -3.89 13.22
C GLY A 131 3.10 -3.99 13.70
N ALA A 132 3.30 -3.76 15.00
CA ALA A 132 4.59 -3.89 15.66
C ALA A 132 5.15 -5.31 15.50
N PRO A 133 6.48 -5.53 15.55
CA PRO A 133 7.09 -6.82 15.25
C PRO A 133 6.53 -8.00 16.08
N ALA A 134 6.21 -7.78 17.35
CA ALA A 134 5.67 -8.81 18.25
C ALA A 134 4.18 -9.14 17.97
N SER A 135 3.48 -8.28 17.23
CA SER A 135 2.04 -8.36 16.93
C SER A 135 1.77 -8.18 15.43
N SER A 136 2.75 -8.51 14.59
CA SER A 136 2.65 -8.33 13.15
C SER A 136 1.62 -9.30 12.56
N ALA A 137 0.74 -8.80 11.70
CA ALA A 137 -0.29 -9.59 11.02
C ALA A 137 -0.05 -9.64 9.52
N GLY A 138 -0.32 -10.79 8.90
CA GLY A 138 -0.42 -10.95 7.46
C GLY A 138 -1.88 -11.03 6.98
N PRO A 139 -2.11 -11.20 5.67
CA PRO A 139 -3.44 -11.10 5.09
C PRO A 139 -4.52 -11.97 5.75
N VAL A 140 -4.15 -13.17 6.21
CA VAL A 140 -5.07 -14.08 6.91
C VAL A 140 -5.60 -13.47 8.20
N GLN A 141 -4.72 -12.96 9.07
CA GLN A 141 -5.13 -12.31 10.31
C GLN A 141 -5.86 -10.98 10.03
N LEU A 142 -5.49 -10.27 8.97
CA LEU A 142 -6.20 -9.06 8.56
C LEU A 142 -7.65 -9.34 8.18
N GLN A 143 -7.93 -10.47 7.53
CA GLN A 143 -9.29 -10.88 7.23
C GLN A 143 -10.10 -11.10 8.52
N GLU A 144 -9.52 -11.74 9.54
CA GLU A 144 -10.19 -11.94 10.83
C GLU A 144 -10.51 -10.62 11.54
N TYR A 145 -9.58 -9.67 11.52
CA TYR A 145 -9.76 -8.35 12.12
C TYR A 145 -10.79 -7.52 11.34
N LEU A 146 -10.68 -7.51 10.02
CA LEU A 146 -11.58 -6.76 9.14
C LEU A 146 -13.02 -7.27 9.25
N SER A 147 -13.25 -8.58 9.32
CA SER A 147 -14.59 -9.15 9.50
C SER A 147 -15.27 -8.68 10.79
N ARG A 148 -14.50 -8.41 11.86
CA ARG A 148 -15.03 -7.89 13.13
C ARG A 148 -15.28 -6.38 13.08
N LEU A 149 -14.39 -5.64 12.42
CA LEU A 149 -14.41 -4.17 12.38
C LEU A 149 -15.36 -3.61 11.33
N SER A 150 -15.54 -4.32 10.21
CA SER A 150 -16.42 -3.92 9.09
C SER A 150 -17.17 -5.15 8.58
N PRO A 151 -18.38 -5.43 9.10
CA PRO A 151 -19.17 -6.58 8.69
C PRO A 151 -19.41 -6.63 7.18
N GLY A 152 -19.12 -7.78 6.57
CA GLY A 152 -19.25 -8.02 5.13
C GLY A 152 -18.04 -7.59 4.30
N ALA A 153 -17.02 -6.99 4.91
CA ALA A 153 -15.78 -6.66 4.23
C ALA A 153 -14.83 -7.87 4.11
N TYR A 154 -13.97 -7.84 3.10
CA TYR A 154 -13.01 -8.92 2.84
C TYR A 154 -11.64 -8.42 2.38
N VAL A 155 -10.65 -9.28 2.52
CA VAL A 155 -9.27 -9.07 2.07
C VAL A 155 -9.08 -9.77 0.73
N GLU A 156 -8.66 -9.01 -0.28
CA GLU A 156 -8.25 -9.49 -1.59
C GLU A 156 -6.72 -9.58 -1.64
N ILE A 157 -6.20 -10.70 -2.14
CA ILE A 157 -4.75 -10.93 -2.27
C ILE A 157 -4.43 -11.18 -3.75
N PRO A 158 -4.01 -10.16 -4.51
CA PRO A 158 -3.59 -10.34 -5.89
C PRO A 158 -2.32 -11.21 -5.97
N PRO A 159 -2.15 -12.00 -7.03
CA PRO A 159 -0.96 -12.82 -7.21
C PRO A 159 0.29 -11.95 -7.41
N PHE A 160 1.45 -12.50 -7.08
CA PHE A 160 2.73 -11.86 -7.39
C PHE A 160 2.91 -11.65 -8.90
N VAL A 161 3.53 -10.52 -9.24
CA VAL A 161 3.99 -10.26 -10.60
C VAL A 161 5.43 -10.73 -10.74
N LEU A 162 5.68 -11.62 -11.71
CA LEU A 162 7.00 -12.14 -12.00
C LEU A 162 7.71 -11.30 -13.07
N ASN A 163 9.04 -11.19 -12.99
CA ASN A 163 9.89 -10.63 -14.02
C ASN A 163 10.13 -11.64 -15.16
N ALA A 164 10.96 -11.27 -16.14
CA ALA A 164 11.27 -12.14 -17.29
C ALA A 164 11.97 -13.45 -16.89
N ASP A 165 12.68 -13.46 -15.76
CA ASP A 165 13.39 -14.62 -15.22
C ASP A 165 12.53 -15.49 -14.30
N GLY A 166 11.24 -15.16 -14.13
CA GLY A 166 10.32 -15.87 -13.25
C GLY A 166 10.45 -15.51 -11.76
N GLU A 167 11.22 -14.48 -11.42
CA GLU A 167 11.40 -13.99 -10.05
C GLU A 167 10.34 -12.95 -9.67
N ILE A 168 9.99 -12.85 -8.38
CA ILE A 168 9.02 -11.86 -7.89
C ILE A 168 9.55 -10.43 -8.08
N THR A 169 8.76 -9.61 -8.77
CA THR A 169 9.02 -8.17 -8.91
C THR A 169 8.77 -7.46 -7.58
N SER A 170 9.84 -7.00 -6.95
CA SER A 170 9.81 -6.29 -5.66
C SER A 170 10.74 -5.07 -5.64
N SER A 171 10.51 -4.15 -4.70
CA SER A 171 11.39 -2.99 -4.48
C SER A 171 12.83 -3.37 -4.14
N THR A 172 13.02 -4.52 -3.48
CA THR A 172 14.36 -5.06 -3.19
C THR A 172 15.06 -5.49 -4.48
N MET A 173 14.35 -6.21 -5.35
CA MET A 173 14.88 -6.65 -6.64
C MET A 173 15.17 -5.48 -7.57
N VAL A 174 14.31 -4.45 -7.61
CA VAL A 174 14.57 -3.24 -8.39
C VAL A 174 15.86 -2.55 -7.93
N ARG A 175 16.06 -2.40 -6.61
CA ARG A 175 17.30 -1.83 -6.06
C ARG A 175 18.52 -2.66 -6.40
N LYS A 176 18.42 -3.99 -6.30
CA LYS A 176 19.50 -4.90 -6.66
C LYS A 176 19.92 -4.69 -8.13
N LYS A 177 18.96 -4.71 -9.06
CA LYS A 177 19.22 -4.49 -10.49
C LYS A 177 19.74 -3.10 -10.82
N LEU A 178 19.29 -2.07 -10.09
CA LEU A 178 19.86 -0.72 -10.18
C LEU A 178 21.34 -0.68 -9.78
N LEU A 179 21.72 -1.35 -8.68
CA LEU A 179 23.11 -1.41 -8.23
C LEU A 179 24.00 -2.21 -9.21
N GLU A 180 23.42 -3.17 -9.92
CA GLU A 180 24.09 -3.94 -10.98
C GLU A 180 24.20 -3.17 -12.31
N GLY A 181 23.57 -1.99 -12.44
CA GLY A 181 23.52 -1.21 -13.68
C GLY A 181 22.58 -1.78 -14.75
N ALA A 182 21.73 -2.75 -14.40
CA ALA A 182 20.82 -3.44 -15.30
C ALA A 182 19.55 -2.61 -15.57
N LEU A 183 19.70 -1.46 -16.24
CA LEU A 183 18.61 -0.49 -16.43
C LEU A 183 17.42 -1.05 -17.24
N GLU A 184 17.66 -1.90 -18.24
CA GLU A 184 16.57 -2.51 -19.03
C GLU A 184 15.65 -3.38 -18.15
N GLU A 185 16.24 -4.17 -17.25
CA GLU A 185 15.50 -4.98 -16.30
C GLU A 185 14.73 -4.11 -15.31
N VAL A 186 15.36 -3.05 -14.79
CA VAL A 186 14.71 -2.07 -13.92
C VAL A 186 13.49 -1.46 -14.61
N GLN A 187 13.64 -1.03 -15.87
CA GLN A 187 12.53 -0.47 -16.64
C GLN A 187 11.40 -1.47 -16.84
N SER A 188 11.74 -2.72 -17.16
CA SER A 188 10.78 -3.82 -17.29
C SER A 188 10.01 -4.05 -15.99
N MET A 189 10.70 -4.08 -14.85
CA MET A 189 10.10 -4.26 -13.52
C MET A 189 9.23 -3.07 -13.08
N LEU A 190 9.63 -1.85 -13.42
CA LEU A 190 8.88 -0.62 -13.13
C LEU A 190 7.72 -0.40 -14.10
N GLY A 191 7.79 -0.98 -15.30
CA GLY A 191 6.88 -0.69 -16.41
C GLY A 191 7.03 0.73 -16.97
N ARG A 192 8.17 1.38 -16.71
CA ARG A 192 8.50 2.75 -17.12
C ARG A 192 10.01 3.00 -17.00
N PRO A 193 10.55 4.06 -17.65
CA PRO A 193 11.89 4.58 -17.36
C PRO A 193 12.10 4.86 -15.86
N TYR A 194 13.27 4.54 -15.32
CA TYR A 194 13.69 4.93 -13.96
C TYR A 194 14.04 6.41 -13.90
#